data_AF-A0A3D3NW00-F1
#
_entry.id   AF-A0A3D3NW00-F1
#
_cell.length_a   1.000
_cell.length_b   1.000
_cell.length_c   1.000
_cell.angle_alpha   90.00
_cell.angle_beta   90.00
_cell.angle_gamma   90.00
#
_symmetry.space_group_name_H-M   'P 1'
#
loop_
_entity.id
_entity.type
_entity.pdbx_description
1 polymer ?
#
loop_
_entity_poly.entity_id
_entity_poly.type
_entity_poly.pdbx_seq_one_letter_code
_entity_poly.pdbx_strand_id
1 'polypeptide(L)'
;ANFATTAADGKTYQVEYFNLDVIISVGYRVKSHRGTQFRIWATQRLKEYIVKGFAMDDERLKQRGGGNYFEELLARIRDIRSSEKEFWRKVLEIYATSIDYDPGTEASRQFFATVQNKMHWAAHGQTAAEVIHARVDGTKPQAGMTNWLGANPGKSEAVIAKNYLTPEELNALNRIVTAFLELAEVQALNRQPMYMSDWLARMDDFLRLGGRDILTHSGRISHEQAVKKAELEYDKYHRAELAKPSKAELDFDTAVQELKKLPATPARKKKKP
;
A
#
# COMPACT_ATOMS: atom_id res chain seq x y z
N ALA A 1 30.51 -18.49 10.30
CA ALA A 1 30.73 -19.53 11.33
C ALA A 1 31.04 -20.84 10.62
N ASN A 2 31.94 -21.64 11.18
CA ASN A 2 32.28 -22.96 10.62
C ASN A 2 31.22 -23.95 11.06
N PHE A 3 30.51 -24.54 10.11
CA PHE A 3 29.54 -25.58 10.41
C PHE A 3 30.01 -26.89 9.78
N ALA A 4 29.96 -27.96 10.57
CA ALA A 4 30.31 -29.29 10.12
C ALA A 4 29.19 -29.84 9.23
N THR A 5 29.50 -30.13 7.97
CA THR A 5 28.57 -30.80 7.04
C THR A 5 29.11 -32.18 6.69
N THR A 6 28.34 -33.23 6.96
CA THR A 6 28.69 -34.60 6.60
C THR A 6 28.26 -34.86 5.16
N ALA A 7 29.19 -35.20 4.28
CA ALA A 7 28.87 -35.55 2.90
C ALA A 7 28.49 -37.04 2.77
N ALA A 8 28.00 -37.45 1.60
CA ALA A 8 27.53 -38.82 1.32
C ALA A 8 28.63 -39.90 1.43
N ASP A 9 29.90 -39.49 1.56
CA ASP A 9 31.06 -40.35 1.80
C ASP A 9 31.32 -40.64 3.30
N GLY A 10 30.45 -40.16 4.20
CA GLY A 10 30.57 -40.32 5.65
C GLY A 10 31.64 -39.44 6.30
N LYS A 11 32.28 -38.54 5.54
CA LYS A 11 33.31 -37.63 6.08
C LYS A 11 32.71 -36.29 6.47
N THR A 12 33.22 -35.74 7.57
CA THR A 12 32.78 -34.45 8.11
C THR A 12 33.70 -33.35 7.61
N TYR A 13 33.16 -32.43 6.82
CA TYR A 13 33.88 -31.27 6.30
C TYR A 13 33.51 -30.03 7.11
N GLN A 14 34.53 -29.25 7.49
CA GLN A 14 34.31 -27.90 8.03
C GLN A 14 34.06 -26.97 6.85
N VAL A 15 32.81 -26.54 6.67
CA VAL A 15 32.42 -25.67 5.57
C VAL A 15 32.12 -24.29 6.13
N GLU A 16 32.75 -23.27 5.55
CA GLU A 16 32.44 -21.87 5.85
C GLU A 16 31.10 -21.51 5.22
N TYR A 17 30.13 -21.12 6.06
CA TYR A 17 28.87 -20.56 5.57
C TYR A 17 28.99 -19.03 5.53
N PHE A 18 28.87 -18.49 4.32
CA PHE A 18 28.81 -17.06 4.08
C PHE A 18 27.35 -16.58 4.14
N ASN A 19 27.13 -15.40 4.71
CA ASN A 19 25.81 -14.77 4.65
C ASN A 19 25.53 -14.25 3.24
N LEU A 20 24.26 -13.95 2.95
CA LEU A 20 23.82 -13.52 1.64
C LEU A 20 24.52 -12.24 1.16
N ASP A 21 24.77 -11.29 2.07
CA ASP A 21 25.41 -10.01 1.73
C ASP A 21 26.86 -10.18 1.26
N VAL A 22 27.61 -11.09 1.88
CA VAL A 22 28.97 -11.42 1.45
C VAL A 22 28.93 -12.12 0.09
N ILE A 23 27.99 -13.06 -0.11
CA ILE A 23 27.84 -13.77 -1.39
C ILE A 23 27.53 -12.79 -2.53
N ILE A 24 26.58 -11.87 -2.32
CA ILE A 24 26.23 -10.83 -3.30
C ILE A 24 27.45 -9.92 -3.56
N SER A 25 28.09 -9.43 -2.50
CA SER A 25 29.22 -8.51 -2.59
C SER A 25 30.44 -9.08 -3.32
N VAL A 26 30.73 -10.37 -3.11
CA VAL A 26 31.84 -11.09 -3.75
C VAL A 26 31.46 -11.52 -5.17
N GLY A 27 30.24 -12.04 -5.35
CA GLY A 27 29.73 -12.52 -6.65
C GLY A 27 29.77 -11.45 -7.75
N TYR A 28 29.54 -10.18 -7.41
CA TYR A 28 29.66 -9.07 -8.36
C TYR A 28 31.10 -8.66 -8.69
N ARG A 29 32.07 -8.86 -7.77
CA ARG A 29 33.44 -8.34 -7.90
C ARG A 29 34.44 -9.35 -8.43
N VAL A 30 34.21 -10.65 -8.24
CA VAL A 30 35.19 -11.69 -8.58
C VAL A 30 35.11 -12.10 -10.06
N LYS A 31 36.29 -12.22 -10.69
CA LYS A 31 36.47 -12.68 -12.08
C LYS A 31 36.62 -14.20 -12.17
N SER A 32 35.69 -14.96 -11.58
CA SER A 32 35.68 -16.43 -11.65
C SER A 32 34.56 -16.92 -12.58
N HIS A 33 34.64 -18.17 -13.03
CA HIS A 33 33.57 -18.79 -13.83
C HIS A 33 32.21 -18.74 -13.09
N ARG A 34 32.20 -19.08 -11.80
CA ARG A 34 31.01 -18.99 -10.94
C ARG A 34 30.52 -17.54 -10.75
N GLY A 35 31.44 -16.57 -10.60
CA GLY A 35 31.09 -15.15 -10.52
C GLY A 35 30.46 -14.62 -11.82
N THR A 36 30.92 -15.09 -12.97
CA THR A 36 30.30 -14.79 -14.27
C THR A 36 28.88 -15.36 -14.36
N GLN A 37 28.66 -16.62 -13.95
CA GLN A 37 27.31 -17.21 -13.91
C GLN A 37 26.37 -16.44 -12.97
N PHE A 38 26.84 -16.07 -11.78
CA PHE A 38 26.08 -15.26 -10.83
C PHE A 38 25.67 -13.90 -11.45
N ARG A 39 26.60 -13.21 -12.11
CA ARG A 39 26.31 -11.92 -12.78
C ARG A 39 25.28 -12.07 -13.90
N ILE A 40 25.36 -13.14 -14.70
CA ILE A 40 24.36 -13.42 -15.74
C ILE A 40 22.97 -13.59 -15.11
N TRP A 41 22.87 -14.44 -14.09
CA TRP A 41 21.62 -14.67 -13.36
C TRP A 41 21.08 -13.39 -12.72
N ALA A 42 21.91 -12.64 -12.00
CA ALA A 42 21.49 -11.43 -11.29
C ALA A 42 21.08 -10.32 -12.28
N THR A 43 21.79 -10.19 -13.40
CA THR A 43 21.42 -9.24 -14.47
C THR A 43 20.07 -9.59 -15.07
N GLN A 44 19.77 -10.88 -15.27
CA GLN A 44 18.46 -11.32 -15.76
C GLN A 44 17.33 -10.94 -14.79
N ARG A 45 17.52 -11.16 -13.48
CA ARG A 45 16.54 -10.79 -12.45
C ARG A 45 16.35 -9.27 -12.33
N LEU A 46 17.44 -8.50 -12.36
CA LEU A 46 17.36 -7.03 -12.33
C LEU A 46 16.69 -6.48 -13.58
N LYS A 47 17.02 -7.01 -14.77
CA LYS A 47 16.38 -6.60 -16.03
C LYS A 47 14.88 -6.88 -16.00
N GLU A 48 14.48 -8.05 -15.50
CA GLU A 48 13.08 -8.41 -15.32
C GLU A 48 12.36 -7.42 -14.40
N TYR A 49 12.95 -7.12 -13.23
CA TYR A 49 12.38 -6.16 -12.29
C TYR A 49 12.27 -4.74 -12.89
N ILE A 50 13.28 -4.27 -13.63
CA ILE A 50 13.27 -2.94 -14.25
C ILE A 50 12.19 -2.84 -15.33
N VAL A 51 11.96 -3.90 -16.12
CA VAL A 51 10.99 -3.88 -17.22
C VAL A 51 9.56 -4.13 -16.73
N LYS A 52 9.36 -5.10 -15.84
CA LYS A 52 8.02 -5.55 -15.41
C LYS A 52 7.57 -4.94 -14.09
N GLY A 53 8.49 -4.44 -13.27
CA GLY A 53 8.23 -3.97 -11.90
C GLY A 53 8.23 -5.07 -10.83
N PHE A 54 8.47 -6.35 -11.20
CA PHE A 54 8.53 -7.47 -10.24
C PHE A 54 9.48 -8.57 -10.74
N ALA A 55 9.97 -9.41 -9.81
CA ALA A 55 10.71 -10.63 -10.09
C ALA A 55 10.22 -11.72 -9.12
N MET A 56 10.00 -12.94 -9.62
CA MET A 56 9.40 -14.03 -8.84
C MET A 56 10.10 -15.36 -9.13
N ASP A 57 10.18 -16.22 -8.12
CA ASP A 57 10.66 -17.60 -8.24
C ASP A 57 9.47 -18.56 -8.08
N ASP A 58 8.81 -18.85 -9.20
CA ASP A 58 7.58 -19.65 -9.24
C ASP A 58 7.75 -21.06 -8.65
N GLU A 59 8.86 -21.73 -8.97
CA GLU A 59 9.12 -23.09 -8.52
C GLU A 59 9.31 -23.14 -7.00
N ARG A 60 10.03 -22.16 -6.44
CA ARG A 60 10.21 -22.04 -5.00
C ARG A 60 8.88 -21.76 -4.28
N LEU A 61 8.02 -20.90 -4.85
CA LEU A 61 6.70 -20.61 -4.29
C LEU A 61 5.75 -21.82 -4.36
N LYS A 62 5.77 -22.58 -5.47
CA LYS A 62 4.98 -23.82 -5.62
C LYS A 62 5.37 -24.90 -4.61
N GLN A 63 6.66 -25.01 -4.29
CA GLN A 63 7.18 -26.05 -3.40
C GLN A 63 7.03 -25.74 -1.90
N ARG A 64 6.18 -24.77 -1.51
CA ARG A 64 6.06 -24.21 -0.13
C ARG A 64 7.38 -23.65 0.43
N GLY A 65 8.36 -23.40 -0.44
CA GLY A 65 9.72 -22.98 -0.09
C GLY A 65 9.79 -21.50 0.27
N GLY A 66 9.09 -21.04 1.31
CA GLY A 66 9.11 -19.62 1.64
C GLY A 66 8.36 -19.21 2.91
N GLY A 67 7.88 -20.14 3.74
CA GLY A 67 7.09 -19.76 4.92
C GLY A 67 5.93 -18.81 4.55
N ASN A 68 5.83 -17.68 5.23
CA ASN A 68 4.75 -16.70 5.04
C ASN A 68 4.95 -15.75 3.83
N TYR A 69 6.02 -15.87 3.03
CA TYR A 69 6.29 -14.94 1.93
C TYR A 69 5.25 -14.98 0.80
N PHE A 70 4.63 -16.14 0.54
CA PHE A 70 3.57 -16.24 -0.47
C PHE A 70 2.31 -15.47 -0.03
N GLU A 71 1.92 -15.60 1.23
CA GLU A 71 0.80 -14.84 1.80
C GLU A 71 1.09 -13.34 1.84
N GLU A 72 2.33 -12.94 2.15
CA GLU A 72 2.76 -11.55 2.09
C GLU A 72 2.67 -11.00 0.65
N LEU A 73 3.12 -11.76 -0.35
CA LEU A 73 3.00 -11.38 -1.75
C LEU A 73 1.53 -11.20 -2.16
N LEU A 74 0.65 -12.14 -1.80
CA LEU A 74 -0.78 -12.03 -2.05
C LEU A 74 -1.39 -10.81 -1.35
N ALA A 75 -0.96 -10.49 -0.12
CA ALA A 75 -1.39 -9.28 0.58
C ALA A 75 -0.96 -8.00 -0.15
N ARG A 76 0.29 -7.92 -0.62
CA ARG A 76 0.79 -6.79 -1.40
C ARG A 76 0.06 -6.63 -2.75
N ILE A 77 -0.19 -7.73 -3.46
CA ILE A 77 -0.97 -7.71 -4.72
C ILE A 77 -2.39 -7.21 -4.46
N ARG A 78 -3.04 -7.71 -3.39
CA ARG A 78 -4.38 -7.24 -2.99
C ARG A 78 -4.37 -5.76 -2.65
N ASP A 79 -3.36 -5.27 -1.95
CA ASP A 79 -3.27 -3.84 -1.64
C ASP A 79 -3.08 -2.98 -2.90
N ILE A 80 -2.21 -3.40 -3.83
CA ILE A 80 -2.03 -2.72 -5.14
C ILE A 80 -3.35 -2.69 -5.92
N ARG A 81 -4.06 -3.83 -6.01
CA ARG A 81 -5.36 -3.94 -6.70
C ARG A 81 -6.45 -3.11 -6.01
N SER A 82 -6.35 -2.97 -4.69
CA SER A 82 -7.26 -2.15 -3.88
C SER A 82 -6.89 -0.67 -3.82
N SER A 83 -5.79 -0.26 -4.48
CA SER A 83 -5.57 1.18 -4.67
C SER A 83 -6.82 1.70 -5.37
N GLU A 84 -7.42 2.74 -4.79
CA GLU A 84 -8.77 3.16 -5.18
C GLU A 84 -8.85 3.43 -6.69
N LYS A 85 -7.78 4.00 -7.25
CA LYS A 85 -7.61 4.20 -8.69
C LYS A 85 -7.64 2.91 -9.52
N GLU A 86 -6.85 1.89 -9.17
CA GLU A 86 -6.79 0.64 -9.95
C GLU A 86 -8.07 -0.18 -9.78
N PHE A 87 -8.66 -0.14 -8.59
CA PHE A 87 -9.99 -0.70 -8.33
C PHE A 87 -11.02 -0.08 -9.26
N TRP A 88 -11.14 1.26 -9.25
CA TRP A 88 -12.10 1.98 -10.10
C TRP A 88 -11.82 1.74 -11.57
N ARG A 89 -10.56 1.65 -11.98
CA ARG A 89 -10.19 1.29 -13.36
C ARG A 89 -10.72 -0.09 -13.74
N LYS A 90 -10.52 -1.12 -12.90
CA LYS A 90 -10.97 -2.49 -13.20
C LYS A 90 -12.49 -2.62 -13.19
N VAL A 91 -13.12 -1.98 -12.22
CA VAL A 91 -14.56 -1.77 -12.19
C VAL A 91 -15.00 -1.14 -13.52
N LEU A 92 -14.48 0.03 -13.89
CA LEU A 92 -14.79 0.71 -15.16
C LEU A 92 -14.60 -0.19 -16.38
N GLU A 93 -13.51 -0.97 -16.45
CA GLU A 93 -13.25 -1.91 -17.55
C GLU A 93 -14.36 -2.96 -17.69
N ILE A 94 -14.82 -3.53 -16.57
CA ILE A 94 -15.93 -4.49 -16.55
C ILE A 94 -17.25 -3.80 -16.90
N TYR A 95 -17.53 -2.65 -16.29
CA TYR A 95 -18.79 -1.94 -16.50
C TYR A 95 -18.93 -1.39 -17.90
N ALA A 96 -17.82 -1.00 -18.53
CA ALA A 96 -17.79 -0.61 -19.93
C ALA A 96 -18.14 -1.76 -20.89
N THR A 97 -18.17 -3.01 -20.43
CA THR A 97 -18.70 -4.14 -21.22
C THR A 97 -20.24 -4.22 -21.22
N SER A 98 -20.91 -3.44 -20.36
CA SER A 98 -22.36 -3.40 -20.29
C SER A 98 -22.95 -2.78 -21.55
N ILE A 99 -24.09 -3.29 -22.00
CA ILE A 99 -24.74 -2.85 -23.25
C ILE A 99 -25.12 -1.37 -23.20
N ASP A 100 -25.59 -0.91 -22.04
CA ASP A 100 -26.12 0.42 -21.78
C ASP A 100 -25.10 1.38 -21.15
N TYR A 101 -23.81 1.03 -21.17
CA TYR A 101 -22.78 1.90 -20.59
C TYR A 101 -22.57 3.18 -21.40
N ASP A 102 -22.81 4.32 -20.75
CA ASP A 102 -22.41 5.64 -21.25
C ASP A 102 -21.75 6.44 -20.11
N PRO A 103 -20.45 6.79 -20.23
CA PRO A 103 -19.72 7.52 -19.19
C PRO A 103 -20.25 8.93 -18.91
N GLY A 104 -20.98 9.54 -19.86
CA GLY A 104 -21.54 10.89 -19.71
C GLY A 104 -22.85 10.94 -18.92
N THR A 105 -23.45 9.79 -18.62
CA THR A 105 -24.76 9.73 -17.98
C THR A 105 -24.68 9.89 -16.46
N GLU A 106 -25.73 10.49 -15.90
CA GLU A 106 -25.92 10.53 -14.46
C GLU A 106 -26.05 9.11 -13.85
N ALA A 107 -26.64 8.18 -14.60
CA ALA A 107 -26.75 6.78 -14.19
C ALA A 107 -25.37 6.14 -13.93
N SER A 108 -24.39 6.36 -14.81
CA SER A 108 -23.02 5.86 -14.60
C SER A 108 -22.36 6.47 -13.37
N ARG A 109 -22.53 7.77 -13.12
CA ARG A 109 -21.98 8.43 -11.92
C ARG A 109 -22.60 7.88 -10.63
N GLN A 110 -23.92 7.74 -10.61
CA GLN A 110 -24.66 7.18 -9.48
C GLN A 110 -24.32 5.71 -9.25
N PHE A 111 -24.10 4.96 -10.32
CA PHE A 111 -23.67 3.57 -10.27
C PHE A 111 -22.35 3.43 -9.49
N PHE A 112 -21.30 4.18 -9.85
CA PHE A 112 -20.01 4.09 -9.16
C PHE A 112 -20.10 4.52 -7.70
N ALA A 113 -20.83 5.60 -7.41
CA ALA A 113 -21.07 6.04 -6.03
C ALA A 113 -21.80 4.97 -5.20
N THR A 114 -22.76 4.28 -5.82
CA THR A 114 -23.52 3.19 -5.17
C THR A 114 -22.61 1.99 -4.89
N VAL A 115 -21.81 1.56 -5.86
CA VAL A 115 -20.84 0.48 -5.70
C VAL A 115 -19.83 0.80 -4.60
N GLN A 116 -19.29 2.01 -4.57
CA GLN A 116 -18.34 2.45 -3.54
C GLN A 116 -18.93 2.27 -2.16
N ASN A 117 -20.12 2.83 -1.96
CA ASN A 117 -20.77 2.82 -0.66
C ASN A 117 -21.16 1.40 -0.23
N LYS A 118 -21.61 0.54 -1.15
CA LYS A 118 -21.87 -0.87 -0.85
C LYS A 118 -20.61 -1.63 -0.42
N MET A 119 -19.46 -1.38 -1.06
CA MET A 119 -18.18 -2.01 -0.70
C MET A 119 -17.68 -1.57 0.68
N HIS A 120 -17.71 -0.27 0.96
CA HIS A 120 -17.37 0.28 2.27
C HIS A 120 -18.32 -0.24 3.37
N TRP A 121 -19.62 -0.24 3.09
CA TRP A 121 -20.62 -0.77 4.03
C TRP A 121 -20.39 -2.25 4.32
N ALA A 122 -20.17 -3.06 3.29
CA ALA A 122 -19.88 -4.47 3.46
C ALA A 122 -18.62 -4.70 4.29
N ALA A 123 -17.59 -3.86 4.16
CA ALA A 123 -16.32 -4.00 4.86
C ALA A 123 -16.39 -3.61 6.35
N HIS A 124 -17.07 -2.50 6.67
CA HIS A 124 -17.00 -1.89 8.00
C HIS A 124 -18.28 -1.13 8.43
N GLY A 125 -19.41 -1.34 7.75
CA GLY A 125 -20.72 -0.84 8.17
C GLY A 125 -20.93 0.67 8.06
N GLN A 126 -20.13 1.36 7.25
CA GLN A 126 -20.22 2.81 7.02
C GLN A 126 -20.03 3.12 5.53
N THR A 127 -20.63 4.18 5.02
CA THR A 127 -20.31 4.69 3.68
C THR A 127 -18.95 5.39 3.68
N ALA A 128 -18.36 5.62 2.50
CA ALA A 128 -17.08 6.32 2.38
C ALA A 128 -17.11 7.72 3.05
N ALA A 129 -18.19 8.47 2.83
CA ALA A 129 -18.40 9.79 3.42
C ALA A 129 -18.55 9.73 4.95
N GLU A 130 -19.24 8.71 5.48
CA GLU A 130 -19.39 8.52 6.92
C GLU A 130 -18.07 8.19 7.60
N VAL A 131 -17.22 7.36 6.98
CA VAL A 131 -15.87 7.04 7.49
C VAL A 131 -15.03 8.30 7.60
N ILE A 132 -14.91 9.07 6.52
CA ILE A 132 -14.14 10.32 6.49
C ILE A 132 -14.66 11.26 7.56
N HIS A 133 -15.97 11.52 7.55
CA HIS A 133 -16.58 12.47 8.47
C HIS A 133 -16.45 12.03 9.94
N ALA A 134 -16.51 10.73 10.24
CA ALA A 134 -16.37 10.23 11.60
C ALA A 134 -14.92 10.27 12.12
N ARG A 135 -13.94 10.03 11.24
CA ARG A 135 -12.56 9.70 11.66
C ARG A 135 -11.56 10.83 11.45
N VAL A 136 -11.84 11.77 10.54
CA VAL A 136 -10.95 12.91 10.31
C VAL A 136 -10.91 13.85 11.52
N ASP A 137 -9.69 14.15 11.96
CA ASP A 137 -9.45 14.94 13.18
C ASP A 137 -8.09 15.62 13.09
N GLY A 138 -8.10 16.96 12.97
CA GLY A 138 -6.89 17.77 12.82
C GLY A 138 -6.02 17.88 14.07
N THR A 139 -6.50 17.38 15.22
CA THR A 139 -5.73 17.32 16.48
C THR A 139 -4.87 16.07 16.58
N LYS A 140 -5.18 15.03 15.80
CA LYS A 140 -4.43 13.79 15.76
C LYS A 140 -3.22 13.90 14.83
N PRO A 141 -2.17 13.08 15.04
CA PRO A 141 -1.11 12.93 14.05
C PRO A 141 -1.70 12.62 12.68
N GLN A 142 -1.15 13.24 11.63
CA GLN A 142 -1.56 13.01 10.24
C GLN A 142 -3.07 13.20 10.00
N ALA A 143 -3.71 14.11 10.73
CA ALA A 143 -5.15 14.37 10.70
C ALA A 143 -6.05 13.14 10.91
N GLY A 144 -5.54 12.11 11.59
CA GLY A 144 -6.25 10.84 11.84
C GLY A 144 -6.14 9.81 10.72
N MET A 145 -5.37 10.08 9.66
CA MET A 145 -5.09 9.09 8.61
C MET A 145 -4.17 7.99 9.14
N THR A 146 -4.29 6.79 8.56
CA THR A 146 -3.53 5.58 8.86
C THR A 146 -2.79 5.03 7.64
N ASN A 147 -3.29 5.30 6.43
CA ASN A 147 -2.69 4.86 5.16
C ASN A 147 -2.55 6.06 4.23
N TRP A 148 -1.39 6.26 3.59
CA TRP A 148 -1.18 7.26 2.53
C TRP A 148 0.07 6.95 1.71
N LEU A 149 0.20 7.59 0.55
CA LEU A 149 1.39 7.50 -0.29
C LEU A 149 2.42 8.57 0.09
N GLY A 150 3.67 8.15 0.24
CA GLY A 150 4.80 9.06 0.52
C GLY A 150 5.08 9.29 2.01
N ALA A 151 5.89 10.31 2.31
CA ALA A 151 6.35 10.57 3.68
C ALA A 151 5.27 11.19 4.56
N ASN A 152 4.49 12.13 4.02
CA ASN A 152 3.39 12.81 4.71
C ASN A 152 2.17 12.88 3.78
N PRO A 153 0.95 12.76 4.31
CA PRO A 153 -0.27 12.85 3.54
C PRO A 153 -0.49 14.28 3.06
N GLY A 154 -0.96 14.42 1.82
CA GLY A 154 -1.40 15.68 1.26
C GLY A 154 -2.87 15.98 1.57
N LYS A 155 -3.34 17.18 1.23
CA LYS A 155 -4.76 17.55 1.38
C LYS A 155 -5.69 16.65 0.57
N SER A 156 -5.25 16.19 -0.60
CA SER A 156 -5.98 15.23 -1.44
C SER A 156 -6.12 13.85 -0.80
N GLU A 157 -5.24 13.48 0.15
CA GLU A 157 -5.33 12.20 0.86
C GLU A 157 -6.39 12.26 1.98
N ALA A 158 -6.70 13.46 2.51
CA ALA A 158 -7.68 13.62 3.57
C ALA A 158 -9.13 13.33 3.12
N VAL A 159 -9.40 13.36 1.81
CA VAL A 159 -10.73 13.10 1.24
C VAL A 159 -10.93 11.63 0.84
N ILE A 160 -9.94 10.77 1.08
CA ILE A 160 -9.94 9.36 0.70
C ILE A 160 -10.34 8.51 1.91
N ALA A 161 -11.45 7.78 1.82
CA ALA A 161 -11.98 7.00 2.95
C ALA A 161 -11.03 5.85 3.36
N LYS A 162 -10.35 5.22 2.39
CA LYS A 162 -9.35 4.15 2.62
C LYS A 162 -8.28 4.56 3.62
N ASN A 163 -7.91 5.85 3.62
CA ASN A 163 -6.85 6.39 4.44
C ASN A 163 -7.20 6.46 5.93
N TYR A 164 -8.45 6.21 6.31
CA TYR A 164 -8.90 6.20 7.71
C TYR A 164 -9.27 4.80 8.20
N LEU A 165 -9.03 3.75 7.41
CA LEU A 165 -9.37 2.37 7.77
C LEU A 165 -8.29 1.73 8.64
N THR A 166 -8.70 0.88 9.57
CA THR A 166 -7.77 0.04 10.32
C THR A 166 -7.19 -1.05 9.42
N PRO A 167 -6.07 -1.70 9.79
CA PRO A 167 -5.51 -2.81 9.01
C PRO A 167 -6.51 -3.95 8.77
N GLU A 168 -7.38 -4.24 9.74
CA GLU A 168 -8.41 -5.28 9.65
C GLU A 168 -9.51 -4.90 8.66
N GLU A 169 -10.02 -3.68 8.75
CA GLU A 169 -11.05 -3.15 7.84
C GLU A 169 -10.52 -3.04 6.40
N LEU A 170 -9.27 -2.59 6.26
CA LEU A 170 -8.60 -2.50 4.97
C LEU A 170 -8.44 -3.88 4.34
N ASN A 171 -7.97 -4.86 5.12
CA ASN A 171 -7.86 -6.24 4.64
C ASN A 171 -9.24 -6.83 4.29
N ALA A 172 -10.29 -6.53 5.08
CA ALA A 172 -11.65 -6.95 4.77
C ALA A 172 -12.15 -6.34 3.45
N LEU A 173 -12.01 -5.02 3.29
CA LEU A 173 -12.36 -4.30 2.06
C LEU A 173 -11.63 -4.88 0.85
N ASN A 174 -10.31 -5.06 0.95
CA ASN A 174 -9.48 -5.59 -0.13
C ASN A 174 -9.91 -7.00 -0.55
N ARG A 175 -10.32 -7.84 0.40
CA ARG A 175 -10.81 -9.21 0.12
C ARG A 175 -12.17 -9.21 -0.56
N ILE A 176 -13.12 -8.38 -0.11
CA ILE A 176 -14.46 -8.26 -0.73
C ILE A 176 -14.31 -7.79 -2.16
N VAL A 177 -13.54 -6.71 -2.35
CA VAL A 177 -13.27 -6.11 -3.66
C VAL A 177 -12.64 -7.13 -4.60
N THR A 178 -11.60 -7.83 -4.14
CA THR A 178 -10.93 -8.86 -4.96
C THR A 178 -11.92 -9.94 -5.37
N ALA A 179 -12.68 -10.50 -4.43
CA ALA A 179 -13.63 -11.56 -4.71
C ALA A 179 -14.75 -11.12 -5.67
N PHE A 180 -15.24 -9.89 -5.56
CA PHE A 180 -16.22 -9.35 -6.50
C PHE A 180 -15.64 -9.18 -7.91
N LEU A 181 -14.41 -8.69 -8.04
CA LEU A 181 -13.75 -8.56 -9.34
C LEU A 181 -13.54 -9.92 -10.01
N GLU A 182 -13.12 -10.96 -9.28
CA GLU A 182 -13.01 -12.32 -9.81
C GLU A 182 -14.37 -12.84 -10.32
N LEU A 183 -15.44 -12.61 -9.55
CA LEU A 183 -16.80 -12.98 -9.95
C LEU A 183 -17.21 -12.28 -11.26
N ALA A 184 -16.91 -10.99 -11.35
CA ALA A 184 -17.26 -10.19 -12.51
C ALA A 184 -16.44 -10.56 -13.76
N GLU A 185 -15.15 -10.89 -13.58
CA GLU A 185 -14.31 -11.41 -14.66
C GLU A 185 -14.83 -12.76 -15.18
N VAL A 186 -15.25 -13.67 -14.29
CA VAL A 186 -15.90 -14.94 -14.70
C VAL A 186 -17.20 -14.68 -15.47
N GLN A 187 -18.02 -13.73 -15.02
CA GLN A 187 -19.25 -13.36 -15.72
C GLN A 187 -18.96 -12.83 -17.13
N ALA A 188 -17.94 -11.98 -17.27
CA ALA A 188 -17.50 -11.45 -18.56
C ALA A 188 -16.95 -12.56 -19.48
N LEU A 189 -16.17 -13.51 -18.95
CA LEU A 189 -15.64 -14.66 -19.70
C LEU A 189 -16.76 -15.56 -20.24
N ASN A 190 -17.86 -15.69 -19.50
CA ASN A 190 -19.03 -16.48 -19.92
C ASN A 190 -19.87 -15.80 -21.03
N ARG A 191 -19.45 -14.60 -21.49
CA ARG A 191 -20.10 -13.83 -22.57
C ARG A 191 -21.60 -13.63 -22.36
N GLN A 192 -22.02 -13.54 -21.10
CA GLN A 192 -23.39 -13.20 -20.76
C GLN A 192 -23.58 -11.70 -20.98
N PRO A 193 -24.56 -11.28 -21.80
CA PRO A 193 -24.89 -9.87 -21.92
C PRO A 193 -25.33 -9.32 -20.56
N MET A 194 -24.79 -8.18 -20.16
CA MET A 194 -25.09 -7.53 -18.89
C MET A 194 -25.47 -6.07 -19.13
N TYR A 195 -26.43 -5.58 -18.37
CA TYR A 195 -26.73 -4.16 -18.22
C TYR A 195 -26.14 -3.62 -16.91
N MET A 196 -25.98 -2.30 -16.78
CA MET A 196 -25.46 -1.67 -15.57
C MET A 196 -26.30 -2.03 -14.32
N SER A 197 -27.61 -2.17 -14.46
CA SER A 197 -28.52 -2.61 -13.39
C SER A 197 -28.30 -4.06 -12.97
N ASP A 198 -28.01 -4.97 -13.90
CA ASP A 198 -27.78 -6.39 -13.62
C ASP A 198 -26.56 -6.57 -12.73
N TRP A 199 -25.53 -5.75 -12.93
CA TRP A 199 -24.35 -5.78 -12.08
C TRP A 199 -24.61 -5.29 -10.66
N LEU A 200 -25.49 -4.30 -10.45
CA LEU A 200 -25.90 -3.91 -9.09
C LEU A 200 -26.62 -5.07 -8.39
N ALA A 201 -27.54 -5.73 -9.09
CA ALA A 201 -28.22 -6.91 -8.56
C ALA A 201 -27.22 -8.03 -8.23
N ARG A 202 -26.26 -8.29 -9.13
CA ARG A 202 -25.22 -9.30 -8.92
C ARG A 202 -24.32 -8.98 -7.73
N MET A 203 -24.01 -7.72 -7.51
CA MET A 203 -23.26 -7.25 -6.33
C MET A 203 -24.04 -7.49 -5.05
N ASP A 204 -25.34 -7.16 -5.03
CA ASP A 204 -26.19 -7.39 -3.87
C ASP A 204 -26.29 -8.88 -3.53
N ASP A 205 -26.44 -9.75 -4.54
CA ASP A 205 -26.42 -11.20 -4.35
C ASP A 205 -25.08 -11.69 -3.81
N PHE A 206 -23.97 -11.19 -4.35
CA PHE A 206 -22.63 -11.52 -3.87
C PHE A 206 -22.44 -11.15 -2.40
N LEU A 207 -22.86 -9.95 -2.00
CA LEU A 207 -22.75 -9.48 -0.62
C LEU A 207 -23.65 -10.29 0.33
N ARG A 208 -24.88 -10.62 -0.08
CA ARG A 208 -25.81 -11.50 0.68
C ARG A 208 -25.23 -12.89 0.90
N LEU A 209 -24.73 -13.53 -0.16
CA LEU A 209 -24.16 -14.87 -0.08
C LEU A 209 -22.91 -14.90 0.81
N GLY A 210 -22.17 -13.80 0.88
CA GLY A 210 -21.06 -13.62 1.80
C GLY A 210 -21.44 -13.38 3.26
N GLY A 211 -22.74 -13.39 3.61
CA GLY A 211 -23.23 -13.17 4.97
C GLY A 211 -23.07 -11.73 5.46
N ARG A 212 -23.02 -10.76 4.55
CA ARG A 212 -22.83 -9.34 4.88
C ARG A 212 -24.14 -8.57 4.73
N ASP A 213 -24.32 -7.56 5.59
CA ASP A 213 -25.41 -6.62 5.46
C ASP A 213 -25.23 -5.76 4.19
N ILE A 214 -26.29 -5.56 3.44
CA ILE A 214 -26.28 -4.68 2.27
C ILE A 214 -26.73 -3.29 2.67
N LEU A 215 -26.06 -2.29 2.13
CA LEU A 215 -26.53 -0.91 2.17
C LEU A 215 -27.82 -0.75 1.34
N THR A 216 -28.93 -0.46 2.02
CA THR A 216 -30.26 -0.21 1.42
C THR A 216 -30.66 1.26 1.40
N HIS A 217 -29.82 2.15 1.93
CA HIS A 217 -30.05 3.60 1.99
C HIS A 217 -28.80 4.37 1.53
N SER A 218 -28.91 5.68 1.31
CA SER A 218 -27.80 6.50 0.78
C SER A 218 -26.76 6.94 1.81
N GLY A 219 -26.72 6.31 2.99
CA GLY A 219 -25.98 6.81 4.17
C GLY A 219 -26.65 8.03 4.84
N ARG A 220 -26.01 8.55 5.88
CA ARG A 220 -26.46 9.73 6.67
C ARG A 220 -25.70 11.01 6.36
N ILE A 221 -24.49 10.89 5.82
CA ILE A 221 -23.58 12.01 5.54
C ILE A 221 -23.36 12.14 4.04
N SER A 222 -23.49 13.36 3.52
CA SER A 222 -23.21 13.63 2.11
C SER A 222 -21.71 13.70 1.83
N HIS A 223 -21.31 13.41 0.59
CA HIS A 223 -19.92 13.54 0.16
C HIS A 223 -19.38 14.96 0.38
N GLU A 224 -20.17 15.98 0.06
CA GLU A 224 -19.79 17.39 0.26
C GLU A 224 -19.53 17.72 1.75
N GLN A 225 -20.38 17.22 2.65
CA GLN A 225 -20.19 17.39 4.09
C GLN A 225 -18.88 16.73 4.57
N ALA A 226 -18.59 15.52 4.10
CA ALA A 226 -17.37 14.81 4.43
C ALA A 226 -16.11 15.54 3.92
N VAL A 227 -16.11 15.97 2.65
CA VAL A 227 -14.99 16.71 2.04
C VAL A 227 -14.75 18.03 2.77
N LYS A 228 -15.80 18.82 3.00
CA LYS A 228 -15.69 20.10 3.71
C LYS A 228 -15.09 19.92 5.11
N LYS A 229 -15.53 18.90 5.85
CA LYS A 229 -14.96 18.59 7.16
C LYS A 229 -13.49 18.17 7.03
N ALA A 230 -13.17 17.28 6.10
CA ALA A 230 -11.82 16.77 5.92
C ALA A 230 -10.82 17.87 5.58
N GLU A 231 -11.18 18.78 4.67
CA GLU A 231 -10.33 19.91 4.30
C GLU A 231 -10.09 20.86 5.49
N LEU A 232 -11.13 21.15 6.27
CA LEU A 232 -11.03 22.01 7.46
C LEU A 232 -10.12 21.39 8.52
N GLU A 233 -10.28 20.10 8.81
CA GLU A 233 -9.46 19.39 9.78
C GLU A 233 -8.01 19.22 9.30
N TYR A 234 -7.81 18.96 8.01
CA TYR A 234 -6.47 18.91 7.43
C TYR A 234 -5.77 20.28 7.51
N ASP A 235 -6.47 21.38 7.23
CA ASP A 235 -5.90 22.72 7.33
C ASP A 235 -5.50 23.06 8.78
N LYS A 236 -6.26 22.59 9.78
CA LYS A 236 -5.87 22.72 11.20
C LYS A 236 -4.61 21.92 11.51
N TYR A 237 -4.57 20.66 11.09
CA TYR A 237 -3.39 19.80 11.24
C TYR A 237 -2.16 20.43 10.60
N HIS A 238 -2.28 20.89 9.36
CA HIS A 238 -1.17 21.46 8.61
C HIS A 238 -0.62 22.73 9.27
N ARG A 239 -1.49 23.61 9.79
CA ARG A 239 -1.05 24.79 10.57
C ARG A 239 -0.33 24.39 11.85
N ALA A 240 -0.80 23.36 12.54
CA ALA A 240 -0.17 22.87 13.76
C ALA A 240 1.22 22.24 13.46
N GLU A 241 1.37 21.53 12.34
CA GLU A 241 2.67 21.01 11.89
C GLU A 241 3.65 22.12 11.50
N LEU A 242 3.18 23.15 10.78
CA LEU A 242 4.02 24.30 10.42
C LEU A 242 4.46 25.12 11.64
N ALA A 243 3.68 25.09 12.72
CA ALA A 243 4.02 25.77 13.97
C ALA A 243 5.04 24.98 14.82
N LYS A 244 5.33 23.72 14.48
CA LYS A 244 6.39 22.96 15.15
C LYS A 244 7.75 23.46 14.65
N PRO A 245 8.75 23.60 15.56
CA PRO A 245 10.08 24.01 15.16
C PRO A 245 10.65 23.02 14.14
N SER A 246 11.19 23.56 13.06
CA SER A 246 11.74 22.76 11.98
C SER A 246 12.92 21.92 12.48
N LYS A 247 13.23 20.83 11.79
CA LYS A 247 14.42 20.03 12.09
C LYS A 247 15.69 20.89 12.09
N ALA A 248 15.77 21.91 11.23
CA ALA A 248 16.89 22.85 11.19
C ALA A 248 16.97 23.73 12.44
N GLU A 249 15.83 24.14 13.01
CA GLU A 249 15.77 24.91 14.27
C GLU A 249 16.14 24.04 15.47
N LEU A 250 15.67 22.79 15.51
CA LEU A 250 16.05 21.82 16.55
C LEU A 250 17.53 21.43 16.48
N ASP A 251 18.05 21.22 15.26
CA ASP A 251 19.47 20.92 15.02
C ASP A 251 20.35 22.16 15.38
N PHE A 252 19.87 23.38 15.09
CA PHE A 252 20.51 24.62 15.51
C PHE A 252 20.53 24.77 17.04
N ASP A 253 19.40 24.55 17.71
CA ASP A 253 19.32 24.61 19.18
C ASP A 253 20.24 23.58 19.84
N THR A 254 20.31 22.37 19.25
CA THR A 254 21.23 21.32 19.70
C THR A 254 22.68 21.74 19.51
N ALA A 255 23.03 22.29 18.34
CA ALA A 255 24.38 22.80 18.07
C ALA A 255 24.77 23.98 18.98
N VAL A 256 23.82 24.87 19.30
CA VAL A 256 24.02 25.99 20.24
C VAL A 256 24.20 25.48 21.67
N GLN A 257 23.45 24.46 22.09
CA GLN A 257 23.61 23.80 23.38
C GLN A 257 24.97 23.10 23.51
N GLU A 258 25.45 22.44 22.45
CA GLU A 258 26.78 21.83 22.43
C GLU A 258 27.91 22.87 22.45
N LEU A 259 27.76 23.97 21.71
CA LEU A 259 28.68 25.11 21.75
C LEU A 259 28.81 25.73 23.14
N LYS A 260 27.71 25.81 23.91
CA LYS A 260 27.72 26.30 25.30
C LYS A 260 28.41 25.33 26.28
N LYS A 261 28.52 24.05 25.94
CA LYS A 261 29.20 23.02 26.76
C LYS A 261 30.69 22.88 26.44
N LEU A 262 31.16 23.47 25.34
CA LEU A 262 32.58 23.49 25.01
C LEU A 262 33.33 24.48 25.94
N PRO A 263 34.44 24.06 26.58
CA PRO A 263 35.24 24.96 27.40
C PRO A 263 35.82 26.08 26.54
N ALA A 264 35.84 27.31 27.09
CA ALA A 264 36.35 28.49 26.39
C ALA A 264 37.75 28.22 25.82
N THR A 265 37.91 28.46 24.52
CA THR A 265 39.16 28.25 23.77
C THR A 265 40.30 29.01 24.47
N PRO A 266 41.43 28.35 24.79
CA PRO A 266 42.52 29.03 25.49
C PRO A 266 43.06 30.16 24.61
N ALA A 267 43.15 31.36 25.18
CA ALA A 267 43.60 32.57 24.49
C ALA A 267 44.96 32.33 23.83
N ARG A 268 45.01 32.54 22.51
CA ARG A 268 46.23 32.46 21.70
C ARG A 268 47.26 33.45 22.28
N LYS A 269 48.30 32.93 22.94
CA LYS A 269 49.44 33.75 23.41
C LYS A 269 50.03 34.49 22.21
N LYS A 270 49.85 35.81 22.16
CA LYS A 270 50.55 36.69 21.21
C LYS A 270 52.05 36.51 21.46
N LYS A 271 52.77 35.94 20.49
CA LYS A 271 54.23 36.04 20.43
C LYS A 271 54.57 37.52 20.31
N LYS A 272 55.26 38.06 21.34
CA LYS A 272 55.84 39.40 21.27
C LYS A 272 56.97 39.40 20.23
N PRO A 273 57.18 40.55 19.54
CA PRO A 273 58.08 40.68 18.40
C PRO A 273 59.54 40.41 18.77
#